data_AF-A0AAD6PVB5-F1
#
_entry.id   AF-A0AAD6PVB5-F1
#
_cell.length_a   1.000
_cell.length_b   1.000
_cell.length_c   1.000
_cell.angle_alpha   90.00
_cell.angle_beta   90.00
_cell.angle_gamma   90.00
#
_symmetry.space_group_name_H-M   'P 1'
#
loop_
_entity.id
_entity.type
_entity.pdbx_description
1 polymer ?
#
loop_
_entity_poly.entity_id
_entity_poly.type
_entity_poly.pdbx_seq_one_letter_code
_entity_poly.pdbx_strand_id
1 'polypeptide(L)'
;MGSSPLLSFLLLTSLVFLFVTPSHSSEYDVAREPAPPVTSRKISRNSEKVKMSLYYESLCPYCSSFIAGPLAQVLETDLMTILNLRLVPWGNAILDSNNTIECQHGEDECYLNIIHACAINLWPDLPQNEIDLQFITMQKKHFDFIKCIEKQYKAPDRNGAEESWEECSGKLGLSTQSIKKCYDSGHGKELVLQNAKETDHLRPPHKYVPWVVVDDTPLLDDYGSFIHYVCKAYKGKSLPKTCSSHPNTSINKDTSLQSVCHAS
;
A
#
# COMPACT_ATOMS: atom_id res chain seq x y z
N MET A 1 16.94 56.87 -43.41
CA MET A 1 15.68 57.24 -42.72
C MET A 1 15.45 56.17 -41.66
N GLY A 2 16.08 56.11 -40.48
CA GLY A 2 16.30 57.13 -39.43
C GLY A 2 14.97 57.48 -38.78
N SER A 3 14.65 57.31 -37.50
CA SER A 3 15.35 56.86 -36.27
C SER A 3 14.28 56.81 -35.14
N SER A 4 14.48 56.02 -34.08
CA SER A 4 13.63 56.02 -32.85
C SER A 4 14.07 57.13 -31.87
N PRO A 5 13.18 57.73 -31.05
CA PRO A 5 13.37 57.76 -29.57
C PRO A 5 12.02 57.70 -28.78
N LEU A 6 11.90 57.06 -27.61
CA LEU A 6 12.30 57.44 -26.23
C LEU A 6 11.60 58.68 -25.61
N LEU A 7 11.06 58.46 -24.39
CA LEU A 7 10.81 59.36 -23.24
C LEU A 7 9.65 60.38 -23.21
N SER A 8 8.77 60.25 -22.19
CA SER A 8 8.59 61.20 -21.05
C SER A 8 7.27 60.91 -20.32
N PHE A 9 7.29 60.46 -19.05
CA PHE A 9 7.16 61.25 -17.81
C PHE A 9 5.95 62.21 -17.78
N LEU A 10 4.98 61.98 -16.88
CA LEU A 10 4.52 62.97 -15.89
C LEU A 10 3.46 62.41 -14.93
N LEU A 11 3.59 62.82 -13.67
CA LEU A 11 2.81 62.44 -12.50
C LEU A 11 1.38 62.97 -12.55
N LEU A 12 0.43 62.21 -11.99
CA LEU A 12 -0.74 62.81 -11.34
C LEU A 12 -0.76 62.43 -9.84
N THR A 13 -0.20 63.33 -9.05
CA THR A 13 -0.50 63.48 -7.63
C THR A 13 -1.86 64.14 -7.47
N SER A 14 -2.77 63.57 -6.66
CA SER A 14 -3.62 64.40 -5.80
C SER A 14 -4.15 63.61 -4.60
N LEU A 15 -3.84 64.16 -3.43
CA LEU A 15 -4.36 63.86 -2.10
C LEU A 15 -5.89 63.78 -2.07
N VAL A 16 -6.43 62.87 -1.25
CA VAL A 16 -7.38 63.24 -0.18
C VAL A 16 -7.14 62.33 1.03
N PHE A 17 -6.36 62.83 1.99
CA PHE A 17 -6.41 62.40 3.39
C PHE A 17 -7.46 63.25 4.12
N LEU A 18 -8.01 62.68 5.20
CA LEU A 18 -8.82 63.29 6.26
C LEU A 18 -10.32 63.41 5.99
N PHE A 19 -11.10 62.49 6.55
CA PHE A 19 -12.09 62.80 7.59
C PHE A 19 -12.30 61.57 8.48
N VAL A 20 -11.60 61.55 9.61
CA VAL A 20 -11.99 60.77 10.79
C VAL A 20 -12.94 61.67 11.58
N THR A 21 -14.16 61.20 11.87
CA THR A 21 -14.96 61.73 12.98
C THR A 21 -15.39 60.58 13.89
N PRO A 22 -15.38 60.79 15.23
CA PRO A 22 -15.74 59.78 16.20
C PRO A 22 -17.24 59.81 16.49
N SER A 23 -17.88 58.65 16.49
CA SER A 23 -19.23 58.48 17.03
C SER A 23 -19.15 57.67 18.33
N HIS A 24 -19.50 58.33 19.42
CA HIS A 24 -19.56 57.81 20.78
C HIS A 24 -20.97 57.29 21.12
N SER A 25 -21.12 56.64 22.29
CA SER A 25 -22.30 56.00 22.91
C SER A 25 -22.57 54.56 22.45
N SER A 26 -22.82 53.56 23.30
CA SER A 26 -23.13 53.50 24.74
C SER A 26 -22.84 52.06 25.20
N GLU A 27 -22.14 51.88 26.32
CA GLU A 27 -22.06 50.60 27.04
C GLU A 27 -23.45 50.15 27.49
N TYR A 28 -23.76 48.88 27.29
CA TYR A 28 -24.74 48.13 28.07
C TYR A 28 -24.04 46.85 28.50
N ASP A 29 -23.54 46.86 29.74
CA ASP A 29 -22.98 45.68 30.40
C ASP A 29 -24.10 44.70 30.77
N VAL A 30 -24.19 43.61 30.02
CA VAL A 30 -24.83 42.38 30.50
C VAL A 30 -23.72 41.38 30.76
N ALA A 31 -23.40 41.18 32.04
CA ALA A 31 -22.46 40.17 32.50
C ALA A 31 -22.92 38.78 32.03
N ARG A 32 -22.21 38.21 31.04
CA ARG A 32 -22.29 36.79 30.69
C ARG A 32 -21.27 36.05 31.54
N GLU A 33 -21.74 35.13 32.38
CA GLU A 33 -20.88 34.15 33.03
C GLU A 33 -20.00 33.42 31.98
N PRO A 34 -18.72 33.16 32.27
CA PRO A 34 -17.88 32.36 31.40
C PRO A 34 -18.46 30.94 31.32
N ALA A 35 -18.72 30.48 30.10
CA ALA A 35 -19.13 29.11 29.84
C ALA A 35 -18.11 28.13 30.47
N PRO A 36 -18.56 27.03 31.09
CA PRO A 36 -17.66 26.07 31.70
C PRO A 36 -16.69 25.51 30.66
N PRO A 37 -15.47 25.13 31.07
CA PRO A 37 -14.46 24.63 30.14
C PRO A 37 -15.02 23.38 29.46
N VAL A 38 -15.24 23.49 28.15
CA VAL A 38 -15.53 22.34 27.30
C VAL A 38 -14.28 21.47 27.36
N THR A 39 -14.31 20.45 28.20
CA THR A 39 -13.35 19.36 28.14
C THR A 39 -13.47 18.77 26.74
N SER A 40 -12.51 19.08 25.88
CA SER A 40 -12.37 18.41 24.61
C SER A 40 -12.21 16.93 24.94
N ARG A 41 -13.27 16.15 24.71
CA ARG A 41 -13.13 14.70 24.64
C ARG A 41 -12.05 14.48 23.59
N LYS A 42 -10.89 14.02 24.05
CA LYS A 42 -9.85 13.45 23.20
C LYS A 42 -10.55 12.31 22.46
N ILE A 43 -11.07 12.59 21.28
CA ILE A 43 -11.58 11.57 20.37
C ILE A 43 -10.40 10.61 20.25
N SER A 44 -10.61 9.40 20.78
CA SER A 44 -9.64 8.32 20.66
C SER A 44 -9.26 8.30 19.19
N ARG A 45 -8.00 8.60 18.86
CA ARG A 45 -7.48 8.28 17.53
C ARG A 45 -7.88 6.82 17.30
N ASN A 46 -8.49 6.54 16.15
CA ASN A 46 -8.70 5.16 15.74
C ASN A 46 -7.33 4.47 15.91
N SER A 47 -7.31 3.32 16.59
CA SER A 47 -6.06 2.57 16.74
C SER A 47 -5.43 2.44 15.36
N GLU A 48 -4.13 2.66 15.27
CA GLU A 48 -3.40 2.41 14.04
C GLU A 48 -3.63 0.97 13.60
N LYS A 49 -3.89 0.76 12.31
CA LYS A 49 -4.00 -0.57 11.71
C LYS A 49 -2.66 -1.28 11.85
N VAL A 50 -2.68 -2.58 12.11
CA VAL A 50 -1.49 -3.42 12.18
C VAL A 50 -0.90 -3.56 10.78
N LYS A 51 0.41 -3.30 10.65
CA LYS A 51 1.12 -3.45 9.39
C LYS A 51 1.52 -4.92 9.21
N MET A 52 1.05 -5.55 8.14
CA MET A 52 1.51 -6.87 7.71
C MET A 52 2.12 -6.73 6.32
N SER A 53 3.39 -7.10 6.18
CA SER A 53 4.06 -7.15 4.88
C SER A 53 4.29 -8.60 4.47
N LEU A 54 3.88 -8.94 3.25
CA LEU A 54 4.20 -10.19 2.58
C LEU A 54 5.26 -9.91 1.52
N TYR A 55 6.45 -10.49 1.71
CA TYR A 55 7.52 -10.51 0.73
C TYR A 55 7.40 -11.83 -0.04
N TYR A 56 7.32 -11.72 -1.36
CA TYR A 56 7.02 -12.85 -2.24
C TYR A 56 7.63 -12.63 -3.62
N GLU A 57 7.71 -13.71 -4.39
CA GLU A 57 7.95 -13.68 -5.82
C GLU A 57 6.75 -14.30 -6.54
N SER A 58 6.46 -13.81 -7.72
CA SER A 58 5.54 -14.49 -8.64
C SER A 58 6.14 -15.83 -9.08
N LEU A 59 5.29 -16.73 -9.58
CA LEU A 59 5.66 -18.09 -9.99
C LEU A 59 6.21 -19.05 -8.91
N CYS A 60 6.59 -18.57 -7.71
CA CYS A 60 6.81 -19.46 -6.59
C CYS A 60 5.49 -20.14 -6.19
N PRO A 61 5.36 -21.49 -6.31
CA PRO A 61 4.09 -22.18 -6.07
C PRO A 61 3.57 -22.00 -4.64
N TYR A 62 4.46 -21.79 -3.68
CA TYR A 62 4.10 -21.59 -2.27
C TYR A 62 3.66 -20.16 -1.97
N CYS A 63 4.24 -19.16 -2.64
CA CYS A 63 3.72 -17.80 -2.66
C CYS A 63 2.32 -17.77 -3.28
N SER A 64 2.14 -18.37 -4.46
CA SER A 64 0.84 -18.46 -5.12
C SER A 64 -0.21 -19.13 -4.22
N SER A 65 0.15 -20.24 -3.57
CA SER A 65 -0.76 -20.97 -2.67
C SER A 65 -1.13 -20.15 -1.43
N PHE A 66 -0.15 -19.48 -0.82
CA PHE A 66 -0.40 -18.59 0.33
C PHE A 66 -1.32 -17.41 -0.04
N ILE A 67 -1.05 -16.76 -1.18
CA ILE A 67 -1.85 -15.64 -1.69
C ILE A 67 -3.27 -16.11 -2.04
N ALA A 68 -3.41 -17.14 -2.87
CA ALA A 68 -4.72 -17.62 -3.34
C ALA A 68 -5.52 -18.40 -2.29
N GLY A 69 -4.88 -18.86 -1.22
CA GLY A 69 -5.46 -19.62 -0.14
C GLY A 69 -5.67 -18.79 1.14
N PRO A 70 -4.84 -18.97 2.18
CA PRO A 70 -5.09 -18.39 3.50
C PRO A 70 -5.15 -16.86 3.50
N LEU A 71 -4.33 -16.16 2.71
CA LEU A 71 -4.39 -14.70 2.65
C LEU A 71 -5.68 -14.21 1.98
N ALA A 72 -6.12 -14.86 0.90
CA ALA A 72 -7.38 -14.53 0.24
C ALA A 72 -8.60 -14.73 1.14
N GLN A 73 -8.60 -15.80 1.95
CA GLN A 73 -9.68 -16.04 2.91
C GLN A 73 -9.81 -14.89 3.91
N VAL A 74 -8.68 -14.36 4.39
CA VAL A 74 -8.66 -13.28 5.39
C VAL A 74 -9.19 -11.95 4.85
N LEU A 75 -8.97 -11.66 3.57
CA LEU A 75 -9.46 -10.41 2.98
C LEU A 75 -10.99 -10.35 2.93
N GLU A 76 -11.68 -11.48 2.98
CA GLU A 76 -13.15 -11.56 3.05
C GLU A 76 -13.70 -11.49 4.47
N THR A 77 -12.86 -11.21 5.47
CA THR A 77 -13.27 -11.12 6.87
C THR A 77 -13.16 -9.70 7.44
N ASP A 78 -13.64 -9.52 8.67
CA ASP A 78 -13.52 -8.24 9.38
C ASP A 78 -12.08 -7.93 9.87
N LEU A 79 -11.11 -8.82 9.63
CA LEU A 79 -9.70 -8.53 9.91
C LEU A 79 -9.17 -7.33 9.08
N MET A 80 -9.72 -7.08 7.88
CA MET A 80 -9.37 -5.93 7.05
C MET A 80 -9.66 -4.58 7.69
N THR A 81 -10.53 -4.56 8.71
CA THR A 81 -10.78 -3.34 9.49
C THR A 81 -9.57 -2.91 10.31
N ILE A 82 -8.70 -3.85 10.69
CA ILE A 82 -7.50 -3.60 11.50
C ILE A 82 -6.19 -3.88 10.77
N LEU A 83 -6.22 -4.42 9.55
CA LEU A 83 -5.04 -4.79 8.77
C LEU A 83 -4.66 -3.69 7.77
N ASN A 84 -3.38 -3.36 7.73
CA ASN A 84 -2.69 -2.68 6.63
C ASN A 84 -1.78 -3.72 5.95
N LEU A 85 -2.27 -4.31 4.86
CA LEU A 85 -1.57 -5.32 4.07
C LEU A 85 -0.67 -4.66 3.03
N ARG A 86 0.62 -4.97 3.10
CA ARG A 86 1.61 -4.62 2.09
C ARG A 86 2.05 -5.87 1.35
N LEU A 87 2.06 -5.79 0.03
CA LEU A 87 2.56 -6.82 -0.86
C LEU A 87 3.86 -6.30 -1.47
N VAL A 88 4.94 -7.08 -1.34
CA VAL A 88 6.29 -6.67 -1.74
C VAL A 88 6.83 -7.71 -2.74
N PRO A 89 6.51 -7.56 -4.05
CA PRO A 89 7.02 -8.45 -5.09
C PRO A 89 8.50 -8.18 -5.36
N TRP A 90 9.34 -9.15 -5.01
CA TRP A 90 10.77 -9.23 -5.30
C TRP A 90 11.25 -10.65 -4.99
N GLY A 91 11.01 -11.08 -3.75
CA GLY A 91 11.34 -12.40 -3.23
C GLY A 91 12.84 -12.70 -3.26
N ASN A 92 13.20 -13.82 -3.85
CA ASN A 92 14.58 -14.32 -3.94
C ASN A 92 15.29 -13.83 -5.22
N ALA A 93 14.70 -12.88 -5.95
CA ALA A 93 15.36 -12.25 -7.08
C ALA A 93 16.67 -11.56 -6.64
N ILE A 94 17.64 -11.54 -7.55
CA ILE A 94 18.93 -10.90 -7.34
C ILE A 94 19.19 -9.86 -8.42
N LEU A 95 20.04 -8.88 -8.11
CA LEU A 95 20.56 -7.93 -9.08
C LEU A 95 21.97 -8.38 -9.47
N ASP A 96 22.15 -8.75 -10.75
CA ASP A 96 23.46 -9.16 -11.27
C ASP A 96 24.44 -7.97 -11.34
N SER A 97 25.70 -8.25 -11.70
CA SER A 97 26.73 -7.21 -11.86
C SER A 97 26.43 -6.19 -12.97
N ASN A 98 25.51 -6.50 -13.89
CA ASN A 98 25.12 -5.64 -15.00
C ASN A 98 23.83 -4.84 -14.73
N ASN A 99 23.28 -4.90 -13.50
CA ASN A 99 21.98 -4.34 -13.13
C ASN A 99 20.78 -4.97 -13.86
N THR A 100 20.93 -6.23 -14.25
CA THR A 100 19.88 -7.14 -14.71
C THR A 100 19.25 -7.81 -13.50
N ILE A 101 17.93 -7.89 -13.48
CA ILE A 101 17.21 -8.63 -12.45
C ILE A 101 17.19 -10.09 -12.88
N GLU A 102 17.67 -10.97 -12.02
CA GLU A 102 17.58 -12.42 -12.20
C GLU A 102 16.61 -13.01 -11.18
N CYS A 103 15.71 -13.86 -11.65
CA CYS A 103 14.63 -14.45 -10.86
C CYS A 103 14.72 -15.97 -10.86
N GLN A 104 14.31 -16.63 -9.78
CA GLN A 104 14.50 -18.08 -9.62
C GLN A 104 13.69 -18.89 -10.63
N HIS A 105 12.53 -18.40 -11.06
CA HIS A 105 11.64 -19.04 -12.02
C HIS A 105 11.70 -18.37 -13.41
N GLY A 106 12.78 -17.64 -13.71
CA GLY A 106 13.07 -17.10 -15.04
C GLY A 106 12.43 -15.74 -15.35
N GLU A 107 12.47 -15.35 -16.63
CA GLU A 107 12.08 -14.00 -17.06
C GLU A 107 10.60 -13.67 -16.80
N ASP A 108 9.71 -14.66 -16.87
CA ASP A 108 8.28 -14.46 -16.59
C ASP A 108 8.03 -14.08 -15.12
N GLU A 109 8.82 -14.61 -14.17
CA GLU A 109 8.75 -14.17 -12.76
C GLU A 109 9.20 -12.72 -12.64
N CYS A 110 10.34 -12.37 -13.24
CA CYS A 110 10.84 -11.00 -13.22
C CYS A 110 9.82 -10.02 -13.82
N TYR A 111 9.23 -10.40 -14.95
CA TYR A 111 8.19 -9.63 -15.61
C TYR A 111 6.96 -9.44 -14.72
N LEU A 112 6.41 -10.52 -14.15
CA LEU A 112 5.22 -10.46 -13.30
C LEU A 112 5.48 -9.78 -11.95
N ASN A 113 6.69 -9.87 -11.40
CA ASN A 113 7.09 -9.08 -10.21
C ASN A 113 6.97 -7.57 -10.51
N ILE A 114 7.39 -7.13 -11.70
CA ILE A 114 7.25 -5.73 -12.13
C ILE A 114 5.79 -5.36 -12.34
N ILE A 115 5.00 -6.22 -12.99
CA ILE A 115 3.55 -5.99 -13.20
C ILE A 115 2.81 -5.88 -11.87
N HIS A 116 3.11 -6.75 -10.90
CA HIS A 116 2.56 -6.66 -9.54
C HIS A 116 2.94 -5.34 -8.87
N ALA A 117 4.21 -4.94 -8.94
CA ALA A 117 4.66 -3.66 -8.39
C ALA A 117 3.94 -2.46 -9.04
N CYS A 118 3.76 -2.50 -10.36
CA CYS A 118 2.99 -1.50 -11.09
C CYS A 118 1.54 -1.44 -10.60
N ALA A 119 0.83 -2.57 -10.51
CA ALA A 119 -0.55 -2.60 -10.05
C ALA A 119 -0.72 -2.06 -8.62
N ILE A 120 0.23 -2.36 -7.73
CA ILE A 120 0.26 -1.81 -6.36
C ILE A 120 0.48 -0.30 -6.37
N ASN A 121 1.35 0.20 -7.26
CA ASN A 121 1.69 1.63 -7.35
C ASN A 121 0.67 2.48 -8.09
N LEU A 122 -0.20 1.91 -8.93
CA LEU A 122 -1.15 2.70 -9.72
C LEU A 122 -2.24 3.37 -8.89
N TRP A 123 -2.48 2.91 -7.66
CA TRP A 123 -3.46 3.54 -6.80
C TRP A 123 -2.99 3.71 -5.35
N PRO A 124 -1.94 4.52 -5.11
CA PRO A 124 -1.59 4.90 -3.78
C PRO A 124 -2.52 6.05 -3.36
N ASP A 125 -3.14 5.88 -2.20
CA ASP A 125 -3.45 6.99 -1.30
C ASP A 125 -4.54 7.97 -1.75
N LEU A 126 -5.75 7.68 -1.28
CA LEU A 126 -6.78 8.72 -1.16
C LEU A 126 -6.48 9.57 0.08
N PRO A 127 -6.72 10.90 0.01
CA PRO A 127 -6.38 11.80 1.11
C PRO A 127 -7.12 11.39 2.40
N GLN A 128 -6.44 11.54 3.54
CA GLN A 128 -6.80 11.15 4.93
C GLN A 128 -8.11 11.76 5.47
N ASN A 129 -9.13 11.99 4.66
CA ASN A 129 -10.41 12.56 5.10
C ASN A 129 -11.64 11.70 4.71
N GLU A 130 -11.45 10.55 4.04
CA GLU A 130 -12.49 9.53 3.76
C GLU A 130 -11.99 8.08 4.03
N ILE A 131 -11.53 7.83 5.26
CA ILE A 131 -10.24 7.13 5.49
C ILE A 131 -10.28 5.59 5.47
N ASP A 132 -11.33 4.92 5.94
CA ASP A 132 -11.23 3.46 6.21
C ASP A 132 -11.81 2.57 5.08
N LEU A 133 -13.00 2.90 4.54
CA LEU A 133 -13.65 2.07 3.51
C LEU A 133 -12.92 2.13 2.16
N GLN A 134 -12.42 3.30 1.79
CA GLN A 134 -11.72 3.51 0.53
C GLN A 134 -10.36 2.79 0.54
N PHE A 135 -9.64 2.89 1.66
CA PHE A 135 -8.37 2.20 1.88
C PHE A 135 -8.52 0.67 1.81
N ILE A 136 -9.56 0.11 2.42
CA ILE A 136 -9.86 -1.34 2.33
C ILE A 136 -10.20 -1.73 0.88
N THR A 137 -10.99 -0.90 0.19
CA THR A 137 -11.39 -1.16 -1.20
C THR A 137 -10.19 -1.21 -2.14
N MET A 138 -9.23 -0.29 -2.00
CA MET A 138 -8.05 -0.26 -2.87
C MET A 138 -7.11 -1.43 -2.60
N GLN A 139 -6.82 -1.74 -1.33
CA GLN A 139 -6.03 -2.93 -1.01
C GLN A 139 -6.66 -4.21 -1.53
N LYS A 140 -8.00 -4.36 -1.41
CA LYS A 140 -8.72 -5.50 -1.99
C LYS A 140 -8.53 -5.55 -3.50
N LYS A 141 -8.65 -4.42 -4.22
CA LYS A 141 -8.43 -4.40 -5.68
C LYS A 141 -7.02 -4.82 -6.08
N HIS A 142 -5.98 -4.30 -5.40
CA HIS A 142 -4.59 -4.67 -5.70
C HIS A 142 -4.38 -6.17 -5.46
N PHE A 143 -4.88 -6.65 -4.33
CA PHE A 143 -4.78 -8.06 -3.99
C PHE A 143 -5.56 -8.96 -4.94
N ASP A 144 -6.78 -8.59 -5.34
CA ASP A 144 -7.60 -9.38 -6.25
C ASP A 144 -6.94 -9.53 -7.62
N PHE A 145 -6.24 -8.49 -8.08
CA PHE A 145 -5.43 -8.53 -9.29
C PHE A 145 -4.29 -9.53 -9.17
N ILE A 146 -3.47 -9.41 -8.13
CA ILE A 146 -2.33 -10.30 -7.87
C ILE A 146 -2.82 -11.74 -7.69
N LYS A 147 -3.85 -11.97 -6.87
CA LYS A 147 -4.49 -13.28 -6.64
C LYS A 147 -4.96 -13.90 -7.95
N CYS A 148 -5.54 -13.11 -8.85
CA CYS A 148 -6.01 -13.60 -10.13
C CYS A 148 -4.86 -14.20 -10.95
N ILE A 149 -3.74 -13.48 -11.06
CA ILE A 149 -2.53 -13.92 -11.78
C ILE A 149 -1.94 -15.17 -11.12
N GLU A 150 -1.68 -15.11 -9.80
CA GLU A 150 -1.08 -16.19 -9.01
C GLU A 150 -1.87 -17.51 -9.09
N LYS A 151 -3.20 -17.41 -9.21
CA LYS A 151 -4.08 -18.57 -9.33
C LYS A 151 -4.03 -19.21 -10.71
N GLN A 152 -3.94 -18.43 -11.78
CA GLN A 152 -4.18 -18.92 -13.14
C GLN A 152 -2.90 -19.19 -13.93
N TYR A 153 -1.83 -18.42 -13.71
CA TYR A 153 -0.62 -18.55 -14.50
C TYR A 153 0.33 -19.59 -13.92
N LYS A 154 0.87 -20.45 -14.80
CA LYS A 154 1.90 -21.44 -14.51
C LYS A 154 2.85 -21.47 -15.70
N ALA A 155 4.12 -21.11 -15.46
CA ALA A 155 5.16 -21.17 -16.47
C ALA A 155 5.63 -22.63 -16.72
N PRO A 156 6.21 -22.94 -17.90
CA PRO A 156 6.36 -22.05 -19.06
C PRO A 156 5.10 -22.05 -19.95
N ASP A 157 4.67 -20.86 -20.38
CA ASP A 157 3.67 -20.67 -21.45
C ASP A 157 4.04 -19.42 -22.26
N ARG A 158 4.16 -19.56 -23.58
CA ARG A 158 4.66 -18.48 -24.46
C ARG A 158 3.61 -17.38 -24.53
N ASN A 159 3.99 -16.17 -24.11
CA ASN A 159 3.11 -15.01 -23.90
C ASN A 159 2.08 -15.17 -22.77
N GLY A 160 2.03 -16.33 -22.10
CA GLY A 160 1.03 -16.58 -21.08
C GLY A 160 1.13 -15.63 -19.89
N ALA A 161 2.33 -15.10 -19.60
CA ALA A 161 2.50 -14.09 -18.56
C ALA A 161 1.76 -12.79 -18.91
N GLU A 162 1.93 -12.26 -20.14
CA GLU A 162 1.24 -11.05 -20.60
C GLU A 162 -0.27 -11.24 -20.66
N GLU A 163 -0.71 -12.31 -21.32
CA GLU A 163 -2.14 -12.65 -21.44
C GLU A 163 -2.79 -12.81 -20.05
N SER A 164 -2.07 -13.40 -19.08
CA SER A 164 -2.63 -13.62 -17.75
C SER A 164 -2.97 -12.33 -17.01
N TRP A 165 -2.10 -11.32 -17.03
CA TRP A 165 -2.36 -10.08 -16.29
C TRP A 165 -3.30 -9.16 -17.04
N GLU A 166 -3.33 -9.21 -18.38
CA GLU A 166 -4.34 -8.51 -19.18
C GLU A 166 -5.74 -9.07 -18.94
N GLU A 167 -5.91 -10.39 -18.92
CA GLU A 167 -7.18 -11.04 -18.62
C GLU A 167 -7.66 -10.70 -17.19
N CYS A 168 -6.75 -10.75 -16.21
CA CYS A 168 -7.05 -10.35 -14.84
C CYS A 168 -7.42 -8.87 -14.72
N SER A 169 -6.76 -8.00 -15.50
CA SER A 169 -7.13 -6.57 -15.59
C SER A 169 -8.56 -6.42 -16.12
N GLY A 170 -8.90 -7.15 -17.18
CA GLY A 170 -10.24 -7.16 -17.77
C GLY A 170 -11.32 -7.64 -16.80
N LYS A 171 -11.10 -8.76 -16.10
CA LYS A 171 -12.02 -9.31 -15.09
C LYS A 171 -12.32 -8.33 -13.95
N LEU A 172 -11.35 -7.50 -13.58
CA LEU A 172 -11.45 -6.58 -12.44
C LEU A 172 -11.72 -5.12 -12.83
N GLY A 173 -11.87 -4.84 -14.13
CA GLY A 173 -12.07 -3.47 -14.64
C GLY A 173 -10.88 -2.55 -14.36
N LEU A 174 -9.66 -3.10 -14.33
CA LEU A 174 -8.43 -2.35 -14.13
C LEU A 174 -7.86 -1.89 -15.48
N SER A 175 -7.21 -0.73 -15.48
CA SER A 175 -6.64 -0.15 -16.70
C SER A 175 -5.35 -0.87 -17.09
N THR A 176 -5.45 -1.77 -18.07
CA THR A 176 -4.30 -2.40 -18.74
C THR A 176 -3.31 -1.35 -19.23
N GLN A 177 -3.81 -0.25 -19.79
CA GLN A 177 -2.97 0.84 -20.31
C GLN A 177 -2.12 1.49 -19.21
N SER A 178 -2.68 1.67 -18.01
CA SER A 178 -1.94 2.27 -16.89
C SER A 178 -0.82 1.35 -16.41
N ILE A 179 -1.09 0.03 -16.32
CA ILE A 179 -0.09 -0.97 -15.94
C ILE A 179 1.00 -1.04 -16.99
N LYS A 180 0.62 -1.13 -18.28
CA LYS A 180 1.56 -1.15 -19.40
C LYS A 180 2.44 0.11 -19.42
N LYS A 181 1.84 1.29 -19.19
CA LYS A 181 2.60 2.54 -19.11
C LYS A 181 3.64 2.53 -17.99
N CYS A 182 3.29 2.00 -16.81
CA CYS A 182 4.23 1.86 -15.70
C CYS A 182 5.39 0.91 -16.03
N TYR A 183 5.10 -0.20 -16.71
CA TYR A 183 6.10 -1.15 -17.18
C TYR A 183 7.02 -0.52 -18.25
N ASP A 184 6.43 -0.02 -19.34
CA ASP A 184 7.13 0.51 -20.51
C ASP A 184 8.00 1.74 -20.18
N SER A 185 7.60 2.55 -19.19
CA SER A 185 8.36 3.75 -18.79
C SER A 185 9.59 3.42 -17.94
N GLY A 186 9.79 2.17 -17.53
CA GLY A 186 10.83 1.76 -16.58
C GLY A 186 10.50 2.04 -15.11
N HIS A 187 9.36 2.69 -14.83
CA HIS A 187 8.92 2.99 -13.46
C HIS A 187 8.68 1.71 -12.66
N GLY A 188 8.10 0.68 -13.31
CA GLY A 188 7.98 -0.65 -12.73
C GLY A 188 9.31 -1.24 -12.26
N LYS A 189 10.39 -1.06 -13.05
CA LYS A 189 11.74 -1.51 -12.67
C LYS A 189 12.23 -0.76 -11.43
N GLU A 190 12.00 0.55 -11.34
CA GLU A 190 12.37 1.34 -10.17
C GLU A 190 11.63 0.86 -8.90
N LEU A 191 10.34 0.53 -9.03
CA LEU A 191 9.53 0.01 -7.93
C LEU A 191 10.06 -1.34 -7.41
N VAL A 192 10.37 -2.30 -8.29
CA VAL A 192 10.91 -3.59 -7.83
C VAL A 192 12.32 -3.45 -7.26
N LEU A 193 13.13 -2.48 -7.71
CA LEU A 193 14.42 -2.18 -7.08
C LEU A 193 14.28 -1.51 -5.70
N GLN A 194 13.17 -0.80 -5.44
CA GLN A 194 12.83 -0.35 -4.08
C GLN A 194 12.42 -1.54 -3.21
N ASN A 195 11.63 -2.48 -3.74
CA ASN A 195 11.29 -3.72 -3.05
C ASN A 195 12.54 -4.57 -2.76
N ALA A 196 13.51 -4.62 -3.68
CA ALA A 196 14.80 -5.28 -3.48
C ALA A 196 15.52 -4.70 -2.26
N LYS A 197 15.69 -3.37 -2.25
CA LYS A 197 16.31 -2.66 -1.12
C LYS A 197 15.56 -2.95 0.17
N GLU A 198 14.23 -2.87 0.19
CA GLU A 198 13.45 -3.18 1.40
C GLU A 198 13.68 -4.63 1.87
N THR A 199 13.70 -5.58 0.94
CA THR A 199 13.89 -7.01 1.21
C THR A 199 15.30 -7.31 1.76
N ASP A 200 16.34 -6.66 1.25
CA ASP A 200 17.73 -6.78 1.74
C ASP A 200 17.90 -6.25 3.18
N HIS A 201 17.05 -5.30 3.59
CA HIS A 201 17.07 -4.73 4.92
C HIS A 201 16.28 -5.55 5.95
N LEU A 202 15.65 -6.66 5.55
CA LEU A 202 14.98 -7.55 6.49
C LEU A 202 15.92 -8.07 7.58
N ARG A 203 15.40 -8.11 8.82
CA ARG A 203 16.14 -8.61 9.99
C ARG A 203 15.27 -9.63 10.74
N PRO A 204 15.69 -10.91 10.81
CA PRO A 204 16.83 -11.48 10.08
C PRO A 204 16.60 -11.43 8.56
N PRO A 205 17.66 -11.55 7.73
CA PRO A 205 17.49 -11.76 6.30
C PRO A 205 16.52 -12.92 6.05
N HIS A 206 15.62 -12.75 5.10
CA HIS A 206 14.72 -13.83 4.69
C HIS A 206 15.56 -15.00 4.14
N LYS A 207 15.12 -16.23 4.39
CA LYS A 207 15.78 -17.45 3.91
C LYS A 207 14.97 -18.21 2.88
N TYR A 208 13.76 -17.71 2.64
CA TYR A 208 12.77 -18.29 1.76
C TYR A 208 11.64 -17.28 1.54
N VAL A 209 10.77 -17.58 0.59
CA VAL A 209 9.46 -16.96 0.41
C VAL A 209 8.35 -18.02 0.36
N PRO A 210 7.10 -17.68 0.76
CA PRO A 210 6.63 -16.38 1.26
C PRO A 210 7.24 -16.01 2.62
N TRP A 211 7.61 -14.75 2.81
CA TRP A 211 8.14 -14.22 4.06
C TRP A 211 7.19 -13.17 4.65
N VAL A 212 6.70 -13.40 5.87
CA VAL A 212 5.67 -12.56 6.49
C VAL A 212 6.24 -11.79 7.69
N VAL A 213 5.96 -10.50 7.73
CA VAL A 213 6.34 -9.59 8.82
C VAL A 213 5.10 -8.87 9.34
N VAL A 214 4.85 -8.94 10.65
CA VAL A 214 3.76 -8.23 11.34
C VAL A 214 4.36 -7.23 12.33
N ASP A 215 4.09 -5.93 12.17
CA ASP A 215 4.66 -4.84 12.97
C ASP A 215 6.17 -5.03 13.24
N ASP A 216 6.93 -5.16 12.14
CA ASP A 216 8.39 -5.37 12.13
C ASP A 216 8.87 -6.68 12.78
N THR A 217 7.94 -7.57 13.15
CA THR A 217 8.24 -8.91 13.67
C THR A 217 8.11 -9.94 12.56
N PRO A 218 9.22 -10.55 12.09
CA PRO A 218 9.18 -11.64 11.13
C PRO A 218 8.61 -12.90 11.79
N LEU A 219 7.68 -13.56 11.11
CA LEU A 219 6.98 -14.73 11.67
C LEU A 219 7.78 -16.04 11.54
N LEU A 220 8.84 -16.04 10.73
CA LEU A 220 9.67 -17.22 10.47
C LEU A 220 8.80 -18.43 10.08
N ASP A 221 9.05 -19.60 10.66
CA ASP A 221 8.34 -20.85 10.36
C ASP A 221 6.85 -20.82 10.73
N ASP A 222 6.40 -19.80 11.48
CA ASP A 222 5.02 -19.62 11.95
C ASP A 222 4.23 -18.63 11.08
N TYR A 223 4.70 -18.35 9.86
CA TYR A 223 4.06 -17.38 8.95
C TYR A 223 2.60 -17.73 8.61
N GLY A 224 2.23 -19.02 8.66
CA GLY A 224 0.84 -19.47 8.50
C GLY A 224 -0.09 -18.92 9.59
N SER A 225 0.41 -18.66 10.79
CA SER A 225 -0.41 -18.14 11.90
C SER A 225 -0.53 -16.62 11.92
N PHE A 226 -0.31 -15.94 10.80
CA PHE A 226 -0.34 -14.47 10.70
C PHE A 226 -1.60 -13.80 11.28
N ILE A 227 -2.78 -14.44 11.20
CA ILE A 227 -4.02 -13.91 11.82
C ILE A 227 -3.83 -13.72 13.33
N HIS A 228 -3.24 -14.70 14.01
CA HIS A 228 -2.95 -14.63 15.44
C HIS A 228 -2.04 -13.44 15.75
N TYR A 229 -0.97 -13.26 14.97
CA TYR A 229 -0.02 -12.16 15.16
C TYR A 229 -0.67 -10.80 14.91
N VAL A 230 -1.48 -10.67 13.86
CA VAL A 230 -2.23 -9.42 13.57
C VAL A 230 -3.17 -9.08 14.73
N CYS A 231 -3.96 -10.05 15.19
CA CYS A 231 -4.89 -9.85 16.30
C CYS A 231 -4.17 -9.50 17.61
N LYS A 232 -3.02 -10.12 17.88
CA LYS A 232 -2.19 -9.86 19.05
C LYS A 232 -1.52 -8.48 19.00
N ALA A 233 -1.09 -8.03 17.82
CA ALA A 233 -0.43 -6.75 17.64
C ALA A 233 -1.40 -5.57 17.71
N TYR A 234 -2.68 -5.78 17.41
CA TYR A 234 -3.67 -4.71 17.37
C TYR A 234 -3.95 -4.11 18.77
N LYS A 235 -3.81 -2.78 18.87
CA LYS A 235 -3.94 -2.04 20.13
C LYS A 235 -5.29 -1.33 20.30
N GLY A 236 -6.25 -1.59 19.40
CA GLY A 236 -7.56 -0.97 19.43
C GLY A 236 -8.52 -1.61 20.43
N LYS A 237 -9.57 -0.87 20.77
CA LYS A 237 -10.52 -1.25 21.84
C LYS A 237 -11.40 -2.45 21.48
N SER A 238 -11.70 -2.62 20.20
CA SER A 238 -12.61 -3.65 19.71
C SER A 238 -11.87 -4.56 18.73
N LEU A 239 -11.67 -5.82 19.10
CA LEU A 239 -11.11 -6.84 18.21
C LEU A 239 -12.17 -7.29 17.19
N PRO A 240 -11.77 -7.51 15.92
CA PRO A 240 -12.62 -8.17 14.92
C PRO A 240 -13.05 -9.56 15.38
N LYS A 241 -14.22 -10.04 14.91
CA LYS A 241 -14.72 -11.38 15.19
C LYS A 241 -13.74 -12.46 14.70
N THR A 242 -13.04 -12.23 13.59
CA THR A 242 -12.00 -13.14 13.09
C THR A 242 -10.96 -13.48 14.14
N CYS A 243 -10.60 -12.55 15.02
CA CYS A 243 -9.63 -12.77 16.10
C CYS A 243 -10.12 -13.78 17.15
N SER A 244 -11.43 -13.86 17.38
CA SER A 244 -12.04 -14.83 18.29
C SER A 244 -12.27 -16.19 17.65
N SER A 245 -12.48 -16.24 16.34
CA SER A 245 -12.69 -17.48 15.57
C SER A 245 -11.38 -18.21 15.23
N HIS A 246 -10.23 -17.53 15.33
CA HIS A 246 -8.89 -18.09 15.11
C HIS A 246 -7.99 -17.87 16.35
N PRO A 247 -8.40 -18.31 17.55
CA PRO A 247 -7.70 -17.94 18.79
C PRO A 247 -6.33 -18.63 18.92
N ASN A 248 -6.14 -19.77 18.26
CA ASN A 248 -4.93 -20.60 18.28
C ASN A 248 -4.84 -21.52 17.06
N THR A 249 -5.35 -21.09 15.90
CA THR A 249 -5.05 -21.83 14.68
C THR A 249 -3.59 -21.56 14.34
N SER A 250 -2.69 -22.38 14.90
CA SER A 250 -1.85 -23.17 14.02
C SER A 250 -2.81 -23.64 12.95
N ILE A 251 -2.85 -22.95 11.80
CA ILE A 251 -3.45 -23.55 10.61
C ILE A 251 -2.90 -24.95 10.64
N ASN A 252 -3.80 -25.94 10.72
CA ASN A 252 -3.45 -27.37 10.82
C ASN A 252 -2.11 -27.54 10.14
N LYS A 253 -1.14 -28.25 10.76
CA LYS A 253 0.13 -28.68 10.15
C LYS A 253 -0.14 -29.34 8.80
N ASP A 254 -0.52 -28.52 7.86
CA ASP A 254 -0.86 -28.76 6.51
C ASP A 254 0.49 -28.48 5.93
N THR A 255 1.19 -29.58 5.70
CA THR A 255 2.56 -29.60 5.19
C THR A 255 2.70 -28.76 3.91
N SER A 256 1.58 -28.42 3.25
CA SER A 256 1.53 -27.44 2.15
C SER A 256 1.91 -26.01 2.55
N LEU A 257 1.60 -25.55 3.77
CA LEU A 257 2.00 -24.24 4.31
C LEU A 257 3.35 -24.25 5.02
N GLN A 258 4.08 -25.36 4.97
CA GLN A 258 5.48 -25.43 5.41
C GLN A 258 6.44 -25.48 4.23
N SER A 259 5.91 -25.58 3.01
CA SER A 259 6.70 -25.65 1.81
C SER A 259 6.97 -24.22 1.32
N VAL A 260 8.21 -23.94 0.92
CA VAL A 260 8.71 -22.58 0.64
C VAL A 260 9.69 -22.60 -0.54
N CYS A 261 9.85 -21.47 -1.23
CA CYS A 261 10.92 -21.27 -2.21
C CYS A 261 12.14 -20.70 -1.48
N HIS A 262 13.20 -21.48 -1.34
CA HIS A 262 14.39 -21.08 -0.59
C HIS A 262 15.21 -20.04 -1.35
N ALA A 263 15.71 -19.03 -0.63
CA ALA A 263 16.68 -18.10 -1.19
C ALA A 263 17.95 -18.85 -1.62
N SER A 264 18.45 -18.53 -2.80
CA SER A 264 19.69 -19.11 -3.37
C SER A 264 20.95 -18.57 -2.72
#